data_AF-A0A8K0UJ01-F1
#
_entry.id   AF-A0A8K0UJ01-F1
#
_cell.length_a   1.000
_cell.length_b   1.000
_cell.length_c   1.000
_cell.angle_alpha   90.00
_cell.angle_beta   90.00
_cell.angle_gamma   90.00
#
_symmetry.space_group_name_H-M   'P 1'
#
loop_
_entity.id
_entity.type
_entity.pdbx_description
1 polymer ?
#
loop_
_entity_poly.entity_id
_entity_poly.type
_entity_poly.pdbx_seq_one_letter_code
_entity_poly.pdbx_strand_id
1 'polypeptide(L)'
;MRALQLGASAVVFIAVVFTTKSLLLFLVSSVTASPLFVCMKGISTLHGVIHGKGSSHADMFSHLDPNTLSLLTNGAYSSDPMTPSAGSMHLDSSQLGKGLRYNYSSEYAVSQETLLSKVFSQALHPTRIIPFFYRARNSIDADDVTITTLVTSNRFKVLKQLVDRYQGWRFIPSNLFILTYDAGPVSVTIHIPLPANTALPELPSDSPTLVVLRDLHNLYHSSPHFAAYVDVHLALSPFSRKARTETEFGNTEGEGEGGRQFNVWRNVARLFARSDFVMMLDVDFAVCTDWRAAVYQAIKQSNGQDTEMANDVVSGSSSTGGSGKLDLGHLTVAKMLRRGSAALVVPVFEYIVQEDGEDQRTFPQNKEGLLRLVNAKPRIITSFHASWAPGHNSTDYAKFYSVAPGMNEIYEVETYQSAYEPYVITSKRVPWCDERFTGYGANKAACLFEMYLSGVSFYVLSDHFLIHQSHKYEEEARREERKYNRKLYTDFKEEACLRYLYRFHHDGTLDTIRGRNVKEECKKIKSVTKIALELYGITL
;
A
#
# COMPACT_ATOMS: atom_id res chain seq x y z
N MET A 1 -55.19 -29.28 -8.16
CA MET A 1 -53.98 -29.34 -7.30
C MET A 1 -53.22 -30.67 -7.34
N ARG A 2 -53.81 -31.84 -7.64
CA ARG A 2 -53.04 -33.11 -7.73
C ARG A 2 -52.18 -33.28 -9.00
N ALA A 3 -52.49 -32.59 -10.10
CA ALA A 3 -51.71 -32.68 -11.34
C ALA A 3 -50.36 -31.92 -11.29
N LEU A 4 -50.26 -30.82 -10.52
CA LEU A 4 -49.01 -30.06 -10.39
C LEU A 4 -47.96 -30.76 -9.52
N GLN A 5 -48.37 -31.55 -8.52
CA GLN A 5 -47.43 -32.30 -7.65
C GLN A 5 -46.79 -33.51 -8.36
N LEU A 6 -47.51 -34.13 -9.32
CA LEU A 6 -46.97 -35.21 -10.14
C LEU A 6 -45.93 -34.72 -11.15
N GLY A 7 -46.11 -33.51 -11.70
CA GLY A 7 -45.14 -32.89 -12.61
C GLY A 7 -43.82 -32.54 -11.93
N ALA A 8 -43.86 -31.99 -10.71
CA ALA A 8 -42.65 -31.64 -9.95
C ALA A 8 -41.83 -32.88 -9.56
N SER A 9 -42.50 -33.97 -9.19
CA SER A 9 -41.84 -35.23 -8.80
C SER A 9 -41.13 -35.91 -9.99
N ALA A 10 -41.70 -35.81 -11.20
CA ALA A 10 -41.09 -36.36 -12.41
C ALA A 10 -39.81 -35.60 -12.81
N VAL A 11 -39.79 -34.27 -12.66
CA VAL A 11 -38.62 -33.44 -12.98
C VAL A 11 -37.46 -33.72 -12.03
N VAL A 12 -37.75 -33.88 -10.73
CA VAL A 12 -36.72 -34.24 -9.74
C VAL A 12 -36.16 -35.65 -10.01
N PHE A 13 -37.01 -36.61 -10.39
CA PHE A 13 -36.56 -37.96 -10.70
C PHE A 13 -35.65 -38.01 -11.94
N ILE A 14 -35.99 -37.26 -13.00
CA ILE A 14 -35.16 -37.16 -14.21
C ILE A 14 -33.81 -36.50 -13.90
N ALA A 15 -33.78 -35.46 -13.06
CA ALA A 15 -32.54 -34.79 -12.65
C ALA A 15 -31.61 -35.70 -11.82
N VAL A 16 -32.17 -36.53 -10.94
CA VAL A 16 -31.40 -37.51 -10.14
C VAL A 16 -30.83 -38.62 -11.03
N VAL A 17 -31.58 -39.11 -12.02
CA VAL A 17 -31.08 -40.11 -12.97
C VAL A 17 -29.96 -39.55 -13.86
N PHE A 18 -30.06 -38.28 -14.29
CA PHE A 18 -29.03 -37.66 -15.13
C PHE A 18 -27.72 -37.40 -14.37
N THR A 19 -27.81 -36.97 -13.11
CA THR A 19 -26.63 -36.70 -12.27
C THR A 19 -25.93 -37.99 -11.82
N THR A 20 -26.68 -39.04 -11.51
CA THR A 20 -26.10 -40.35 -11.13
C THR A 20 -25.43 -41.06 -12.30
N LYS A 21 -25.93 -40.91 -13.54
CA LYS A 21 -25.30 -41.48 -14.75
C LYS A 21 -23.98 -40.78 -15.10
N SER A 22 -23.90 -39.45 -14.93
CA SER A 22 -22.67 -38.68 -15.17
C SER A 22 -21.57 -38.96 -14.12
N LEU A 23 -21.95 -39.22 -12.87
CA LEU A 23 -21.00 -39.60 -11.82
C LEU A 23 -20.40 -41.00 -12.06
N LEU A 24 -21.20 -41.94 -12.57
CA LEU A 24 -20.75 -43.30 -12.86
C LEU A 24 -19.81 -43.36 -14.09
N LEU A 25 -20.01 -42.48 -15.08
CA LEU A 25 -19.12 -42.36 -16.25
C LEU A 25 -17.77 -41.70 -15.92
N PHE A 26 -17.71 -40.84 -14.90
CA PHE A 26 -16.45 -40.22 -14.44
C PHE A 26 -15.57 -41.15 -13.60
N LEU A 27 -16.17 -42.11 -12.89
CA LEU A 27 -15.47 -43.09 -12.06
C LEU A 27 -14.88 -44.25 -12.87
N VAL A 28 -15.35 -44.49 -14.09
CA VAL A 28 -14.84 -45.58 -14.97
C VAL A 28 -13.69 -45.11 -15.88
N SER A 29 -13.51 -43.80 -16.11
CA SER A 29 -12.41 -43.26 -16.92
C SER A 29 -11.11 -42.98 -16.13
N SER A 30 -11.13 -43.14 -14.80
CA SER A 30 -9.99 -42.86 -13.91
C SER A 30 -9.19 -44.11 -13.51
N VAL A 31 -9.50 -45.28 -14.06
CA VAL A 31 -8.76 -46.53 -13.83
C VAL A 31 -8.46 -47.23 -15.16
N THR A 32 -7.54 -46.67 -15.95
CA THR A 32 -6.60 -47.40 -16.84
C THR A 32 -5.82 -46.37 -17.68
N ALA A 33 -4.53 -46.17 -17.40
CA ALA A 33 -3.46 -45.99 -18.40
C ALA A 33 -2.17 -45.50 -17.72
N SER A 34 -1.30 -46.45 -17.36
CA SER A 34 0.14 -46.21 -17.32
C SER A 34 0.70 -46.37 -18.73
N PRO A 35 1.80 -45.67 -19.09
CA PRO A 35 2.83 -46.37 -19.85
C PRO A 35 4.24 -46.09 -19.33
N LEU A 36 4.85 -47.19 -18.86
CA LEU A 36 6.16 -47.72 -19.23
C LEU A 36 7.25 -46.79 -19.78
N PHE A 37 8.36 -46.80 -19.05
CA PHE A 37 9.74 -46.56 -19.49
C PHE A 37 10.05 -47.19 -20.86
N VAL A 38 10.59 -46.39 -21.78
CA VAL A 38 11.47 -46.86 -22.86
C VAL A 38 12.70 -45.97 -22.91
N CYS A 39 13.84 -46.59 -22.56
CA CYS A 39 15.17 -46.06 -22.75
C CYS A 39 15.59 -46.29 -24.21
N MET A 40 15.95 -45.24 -24.95
CA MET A 40 16.81 -45.40 -26.12
C MET A 40 17.81 -44.25 -26.25
N LYS A 41 19.05 -44.68 -26.54
CA LYS A 41 20.27 -43.93 -26.79
C LYS A 41 20.14 -43.07 -28.05
N GLY A 42 20.74 -41.89 -28.02
CA GLY A 42 20.98 -41.05 -29.20
C GLY A 42 22.00 -39.96 -28.89
N ILE A 43 23.28 -40.31 -28.97
CA ILE A 43 24.40 -39.37 -28.98
C ILE A 43 24.52 -38.83 -30.40
N SER A 44 24.43 -37.52 -30.57
CA SER A 44 25.00 -36.84 -31.75
C SER A 44 25.36 -35.39 -31.40
N THR A 45 26.66 -35.19 -31.23
CA THR A 45 27.40 -33.94 -31.32
C THR A 45 27.09 -33.18 -32.61
N LEU A 46 26.83 -31.87 -32.51
CA LEU A 46 27.15 -30.95 -33.60
C LEU A 46 27.75 -29.65 -33.04
N HIS A 47 29.03 -29.46 -33.34
CA HIS A 47 29.74 -28.19 -33.24
C HIS A 47 29.23 -27.24 -34.32
N GLY A 48 28.94 -25.99 -33.95
CA GLY A 48 28.64 -24.90 -34.88
C GLY A 48 29.02 -23.57 -34.26
N VAL A 49 30.29 -23.19 -34.43
CA VAL A 49 30.82 -21.87 -34.10
C VAL A 49 30.34 -20.89 -35.18
N ILE A 50 29.59 -19.85 -34.79
CA ILE A 50 29.38 -18.66 -35.63
C ILE A 50 29.71 -17.42 -34.79
N HIS A 51 30.81 -16.77 -35.17
CA HIS A 51 31.18 -15.42 -34.76
C HIS A 51 30.24 -14.40 -35.44
N GLY A 52 29.61 -13.53 -34.65
CA GLY A 52 28.83 -12.38 -35.14
C GLY A 52 28.85 -11.22 -34.14
N LYS A 53 29.17 -10.02 -34.63
CA LYS A 53 29.46 -8.78 -33.88
C LYS A 53 28.24 -8.18 -33.16
N GLY A 54 28.50 -7.69 -31.94
CA GLY A 54 27.91 -6.52 -31.23
C GLY A 54 26.43 -6.14 -31.43
N SER A 55 25.63 -6.33 -30.37
CA SER A 55 24.47 -5.48 -30.09
C SER A 55 24.35 -5.22 -28.58
N SER A 56 24.39 -3.95 -28.20
CA SER A 56 24.15 -3.46 -26.84
C SER A 56 22.65 -3.47 -26.50
N HIS A 57 22.30 -3.89 -25.28
CA HIS A 57 20.99 -3.74 -24.61
C HIS A 57 19.78 -4.58 -25.11
N ALA A 58 19.97 -5.61 -25.95
CA ALA A 58 18.89 -6.37 -26.61
C ALA A 58 18.75 -7.85 -26.18
N ASP A 59 18.70 -8.17 -24.88
CA ASP A 59 18.59 -9.58 -24.41
C ASP A 59 17.57 -9.79 -23.26
N MET A 60 16.52 -8.98 -23.24
CA MET A 60 15.87 -8.60 -21.98
C MET A 60 15.15 -9.72 -21.20
N PHE A 61 14.88 -10.89 -21.78
CA PHE A 61 14.46 -12.14 -21.09
C PHE A 61 14.61 -13.42 -21.95
N SER A 62 15.50 -13.46 -22.95
CA SER A 62 15.27 -14.21 -24.22
C SER A 62 14.59 -15.60 -24.15
N HIS A 63 15.00 -16.52 -23.28
CA HIS A 63 14.31 -17.79 -22.94
C HIS A 63 14.53 -18.13 -21.43
N LEU A 64 14.69 -17.08 -20.61
CA LEU A 64 14.98 -17.02 -19.17
C LEU A 64 16.17 -17.90 -18.72
N ASP A 65 17.30 -17.28 -18.41
CA ASP A 65 18.42 -17.96 -17.75
C ASP A 65 17.89 -18.71 -16.50
N PRO A 66 18.44 -19.90 -16.17
CA PRO A 66 17.94 -20.72 -15.08
C PRO A 66 17.79 -19.94 -13.77
N ASN A 67 18.62 -18.91 -13.53
CA ASN A 67 18.50 -18.05 -12.37
C ASN A 67 17.29 -17.13 -12.48
N THR A 68 17.12 -16.32 -13.53
CA THR A 68 15.95 -15.43 -13.66
C THR A 68 14.63 -16.20 -13.66
N LEU A 69 14.58 -17.37 -14.30
CA LEU A 69 13.43 -18.28 -14.24
C LEU A 69 13.22 -18.80 -12.82
N SER A 70 14.27 -19.35 -12.18
CA SER A 70 14.29 -19.79 -10.78
C SER A 70 13.84 -18.68 -9.83
N LEU A 71 14.16 -17.42 -10.10
CA LEU A 71 13.86 -16.25 -9.27
C LEU A 71 12.47 -15.68 -9.54
N LEU A 72 11.91 -15.88 -10.73
CA LEU A 72 10.50 -15.66 -11.01
C LEU A 72 9.63 -16.82 -10.52
N THR A 73 10.17 -18.03 -10.34
CA THR A 73 9.48 -19.19 -9.75
C THR A 73 9.67 -19.30 -8.23
N ASN A 74 10.77 -18.79 -7.67
CA ASN A 74 11.16 -18.88 -6.25
C ASN A 74 11.38 -17.51 -5.56
N GLY A 75 11.30 -16.39 -6.28
CA GLY A 75 11.31 -15.01 -5.77
C GLY A 75 12.66 -14.46 -5.28
N ALA A 76 13.48 -13.83 -6.16
CA ALA A 76 14.49 -12.78 -5.81
C ALA A 76 15.40 -12.36 -6.99
N TYR A 77 15.14 -11.27 -7.72
CA TYR A 77 16.16 -10.70 -8.61
C TYR A 77 17.09 -9.78 -7.81
N SER A 78 18.38 -10.15 -7.66
CA SER A 78 19.41 -9.29 -7.05
C SER A 78 20.36 -8.79 -8.14
N SER A 79 20.61 -7.49 -8.18
CA SER A 79 21.69 -6.91 -9.01
C SER A 79 23.10 -7.17 -8.46
N ASP A 80 23.23 -7.99 -7.41
CA ASP A 80 24.50 -8.43 -6.84
C ASP A 80 24.56 -9.98 -6.76
N PRO A 81 25.39 -10.65 -7.58
CA PRO A 81 25.48 -12.12 -7.68
C PRO A 81 26.12 -12.79 -6.44
N MET A 82 26.53 -12.04 -5.42
CA MET A 82 27.19 -12.59 -4.22
C MET A 82 26.29 -12.81 -2.99
N THR A 83 24.99 -12.50 -3.06
CA THR A 83 24.08 -12.71 -1.92
C THR A 83 23.15 -13.91 -2.14
N PRO A 84 23.34 -15.04 -1.45
CA PRO A 84 22.40 -16.15 -1.49
C PRO A 84 21.24 -15.94 -0.52
N SER A 85 20.01 -16.18 -0.97
CA SER A 85 19.22 -17.36 -0.57
C SER A 85 17.72 -17.11 -0.72
N ALA A 86 17.01 -18.15 -1.18
CA ALA A 86 15.57 -18.29 -0.97
C ALA A 86 15.31 -18.18 0.56
N GLY A 87 14.65 -17.10 0.97
CA GLY A 87 14.52 -16.76 2.38
C GLY A 87 13.53 -17.67 3.10
N SER A 88 14.03 -18.57 3.94
CA SER A 88 13.28 -19.02 5.11
C SER A 88 13.06 -17.80 6.00
N MET A 89 11.80 -17.44 6.26
CA MET A 89 11.50 -16.41 7.26
C MET A 89 11.37 -17.10 8.61
N HIS A 90 12.25 -16.74 9.54
CA HIS A 90 12.23 -17.26 10.90
C HIS A 90 11.16 -16.51 11.69
N LEU A 91 10.10 -17.21 12.08
CA LEU A 91 9.07 -16.66 12.96
C LEU A 91 9.54 -16.86 14.41
N ASP A 92 9.91 -15.77 15.09
CA ASP A 92 10.19 -15.81 16.52
C ASP A 92 8.89 -15.96 17.31
N SER A 93 8.67 -17.17 17.83
CA SER A 93 7.50 -17.53 18.63
C SER A 93 7.56 -16.96 20.06
N SER A 94 8.66 -16.29 20.47
CA SER A 94 8.84 -15.75 21.82
C SER A 94 7.77 -14.72 22.21
N GLN A 95 7.25 -13.96 21.25
CA GLN A 95 6.15 -13.00 21.46
C GLN A 95 4.79 -13.70 21.59
N LEU A 96 4.56 -14.80 20.85
CA LEU A 96 3.32 -15.59 20.92
C LEU A 96 3.26 -16.47 22.18
N GLY A 97 4.40 -17.02 22.62
CA GLY A 97 4.51 -17.89 23.80
C GLY A 97 4.20 -17.19 25.13
N LYS A 98 4.47 -15.89 25.22
CA LYS A 98 4.13 -15.07 26.41
C LYS A 98 2.63 -14.95 26.63
N GLY A 99 1.82 -14.96 25.57
CA GLY A 99 0.35 -14.92 25.65
C GLY A 99 -0.28 -16.27 25.99
N LEU A 100 0.38 -17.37 25.63
CA LEU A 100 -0.18 -18.73 25.73
C LEU A 100 0.37 -19.56 26.91
N ARG A 101 1.26 -19.00 27.75
CA ARG A 101 1.94 -19.72 28.86
C ARG A 101 2.58 -21.05 28.43
N TYR A 102 3.04 -21.15 27.19
CA TYR A 102 3.81 -22.29 26.70
C TYR A 102 5.28 -21.91 26.59
N ASN A 103 6.12 -22.65 27.30
CA ASN A 103 7.56 -22.40 27.44
C ASN A 103 8.36 -23.10 26.32
N TYR A 104 7.96 -22.91 25.06
CA TYR A 104 8.67 -23.44 23.90
C TYR A 104 9.12 -22.29 23.00
N SER A 105 10.38 -21.86 23.15
CA SER A 105 11.07 -21.03 22.17
C SER A 105 11.59 -21.94 21.06
N SER A 106 10.78 -22.14 20.03
CA SER A 106 11.18 -22.84 18.82
C SER A 106 11.07 -21.87 17.65
N GLU A 107 12.18 -21.62 16.98
CA GLU A 107 12.18 -20.95 15.67
C GLU A 107 11.71 -21.97 14.63
N TYR A 108 10.56 -21.71 14.02
CA TYR A 108 10.08 -22.51 12.90
C TYR A 108 10.41 -21.78 11.59
N ALA A 109 11.13 -22.47 10.71
CA ALA A 109 11.35 -22.04 9.34
C ALA A 109 10.03 -22.15 8.58
N VAL A 110 9.44 -21.02 8.19
CA VAL A 110 8.26 -20.98 7.32
C VAL A 110 8.70 -20.48 5.95
N SER A 111 8.26 -21.15 4.88
CA SER A 111 8.54 -20.66 3.53
C SER A 111 7.89 -19.28 3.35
N GLN A 112 8.61 -18.35 2.73
CA GLN A 112 8.11 -17.00 2.45
C GLN A 112 6.76 -17.03 1.74
N GLU A 113 6.58 -17.93 0.77
CA GLU A 113 5.31 -18.11 0.07
C GLU A 113 4.16 -18.47 1.01
N THR A 114 4.38 -19.42 1.92
CA THR A 114 3.36 -19.79 2.93
C THR A 114 3.02 -18.60 3.81
N LEU A 115 4.04 -17.86 4.28
CA LEU A 115 3.81 -16.69 5.12
C LEU A 115 2.99 -15.63 4.37
N LEU A 116 3.38 -15.28 3.14
CA LEU A 116 2.69 -14.27 2.35
C LEU A 116 1.26 -14.70 1.98
N SER A 117 1.03 -15.99 1.72
CA SER A 117 -0.33 -16.50 1.50
C SER A 117 -1.24 -16.33 2.72
N LYS A 118 -0.67 -16.32 3.93
CA LYS A 118 -1.40 -16.06 5.18
C LYS A 118 -1.56 -14.58 5.46
N VAL A 119 -0.51 -13.78 5.24
CA VAL A 119 -0.54 -12.33 5.40
C VAL A 119 -1.62 -11.70 4.51
N PHE A 120 -1.70 -12.12 3.25
CA PHE A 120 -2.66 -11.61 2.26
C PHE A 120 -3.87 -12.54 2.05
N SER A 121 -4.28 -13.26 3.09
CA SER A 121 -5.34 -14.28 2.99
C SER A 121 -6.75 -13.70 2.75
N GLN A 122 -6.92 -12.39 2.90
CA GLN A 122 -8.17 -11.69 2.65
C GLN A 122 -8.26 -11.10 1.24
N ALA A 123 -7.20 -11.22 0.44
CA ALA A 123 -7.20 -10.84 -0.96
C ALA A 123 -8.28 -11.59 -1.75
N LEU A 124 -9.09 -10.86 -2.51
CA LEU A 124 -10.21 -11.43 -3.27
C LEU A 124 -9.75 -12.33 -4.44
N HIS A 125 -8.55 -12.08 -4.96
CA HIS A 125 -7.95 -12.87 -6.04
C HIS A 125 -6.58 -13.41 -5.63
N PRO A 126 -6.20 -14.61 -6.11
CA PRO A 126 -4.84 -15.11 -5.95
C PRO A 126 -3.84 -14.08 -6.46
N THR A 127 -3.02 -13.55 -5.56
CA THR A 127 -2.00 -12.56 -5.87
C THR A 127 -0.67 -13.10 -5.43
N ARG A 128 0.21 -13.37 -6.39
CA ARG A 128 1.55 -13.82 -6.10
C ARG A 128 2.45 -12.60 -5.91
N ILE A 129 3.02 -12.49 -4.71
CA ILE A 129 3.90 -11.37 -4.35
C ILE A 129 5.35 -11.80 -4.49
N ILE A 130 6.12 -11.03 -5.26
CA ILE A 130 7.58 -11.16 -5.34
C ILE A 130 8.18 -9.90 -4.69
N PRO A 131 8.59 -9.97 -3.41
CA PRO A 131 9.18 -8.83 -2.75
C PRO A 131 10.62 -8.59 -3.24
N PHE A 132 11.06 -7.33 -3.21
CA PHE A 132 12.44 -6.94 -3.53
C PHE A 132 12.91 -7.49 -4.89
N PHE A 133 12.01 -7.47 -5.89
CA PHE A 133 12.37 -7.78 -7.27
C PHE A 133 13.47 -6.84 -7.77
N TYR A 134 13.44 -5.58 -7.35
CA TYR A 134 14.65 -4.79 -7.22
C TYR A 134 14.75 -4.32 -5.78
N ARG A 135 15.93 -4.46 -5.19
CA ARG A 135 16.24 -3.92 -3.86
C ARG A 135 17.18 -2.74 -4.00
N ALA A 136 16.84 -1.64 -3.34
CA ALA A 136 17.69 -0.47 -3.28
C ALA A 136 19.01 -0.80 -2.57
N ARG A 137 20.13 -0.35 -3.15
CA ARG A 137 21.48 -0.63 -2.64
C ARG A 137 21.78 0.09 -1.34
N ASN A 138 21.29 1.32 -1.17
CA ASN A 138 21.62 2.11 -0.01
C ASN A 138 20.89 1.59 1.23
N SER A 139 21.54 1.72 2.40
CA SER A 139 20.90 1.50 3.69
C SER A 139 19.92 2.62 3.99
N ILE A 140 18.72 2.27 4.44
CA ILE A 140 17.67 3.22 4.83
C ILE A 140 17.70 3.33 6.36
N ASP A 141 17.71 4.56 6.89
CA ASP A 141 17.57 4.80 8.34
C ASP A 141 16.13 4.45 8.77
N ALA A 142 15.98 3.73 9.87
CA ALA A 142 14.67 3.33 10.38
C ALA A 142 13.77 4.54 10.71
N ASP A 143 14.35 5.67 11.13
CA ASP A 143 13.62 6.91 11.43
C ASP A 143 13.30 7.75 10.17
N ASP A 144 13.77 7.35 8.99
CA ASP A 144 13.42 8.02 7.72
C ASP A 144 11.97 7.72 7.32
N VAL A 145 11.43 8.50 6.38
CA VAL A 145 10.09 8.27 5.83
C VAL A 145 10.22 7.63 4.47
N THR A 146 9.68 6.42 4.29
CA THR A 146 9.59 5.77 2.99
C THR A 146 8.26 6.16 2.33
N ILE A 147 8.28 6.67 1.10
CA ILE A 147 7.05 6.77 0.32
C ILE A 147 6.64 5.36 -0.10
N THR A 148 5.44 4.94 0.31
CA THR A 148 4.81 3.71 -0.15
C THR A 148 3.81 4.06 -1.24
N THR A 149 3.99 3.47 -2.42
CA THR A 149 3.11 3.72 -3.57
C THR A 149 2.80 2.44 -4.33
N LEU A 150 1.85 2.50 -5.25
CA LEU A 150 1.47 1.41 -6.14
C LEU A 150 1.27 1.94 -7.54
N VAL A 151 1.67 1.16 -8.54
CA VAL A 151 1.57 1.57 -9.95
C VAL A 151 1.24 0.40 -10.87
N THR A 152 0.54 0.74 -11.94
CA THR A 152 0.41 -0.05 -13.18
C THR A 152 1.37 0.50 -14.25
N SER A 153 1.60 -0.25 -15.33
CA SER A 153 2.60 0.08 -16.35
C SER A 153 2.37 1.45 -17.01
N ASN A 154 1.11 1.83 -17.23
CA ASN A 154 0.73 3.15 -17.75
C ASN A 154 1.16 4.34 -16.88
N ARG A 155 1.59 4.10 -15.62
CA ARG A 155 2.05 5.14 -14.69
C ARG A 155 3.56 5.19 -14.49
N PHE A 156 4.35 4.41 -15.25
CA PHE A 156 5.82 4.40 -15.10
C PHE A 156 6.48 5.76 -15.31
N LYS A 157 5.96 6.60 -16.23
CA LYS A 157 6.45 7.97 -16.42
C LYS A 157 6.30 8.81 -15.14
N VAL A 158 5.15 8.71 -14.48
CA VAL A 158 4.85 9.47 -13.26
C VAL A 158 5.65 8.92 -12.08
N LEU A 159 5.84 7.60 -12.00
CA LEU A 159 6.72 6.97 -11.01
C LEU A 159 8.16 7.50 -11.12
N LYS A 160 8.69 7.64 -12.34
CA LYS A 160 10.02 8.24 -12.54
C LYS A 160 10.08 9.66 -11.98
N GLN A 161 9.06 10.47 -12.26
CA GLN A 161 8.99 11.85 -11.77
C GLN A 161 8.96 11.90 -10.24
N LEU A 162 8.18 11.03 -9.59
CA LEU A 162 8.15 10.90 -8.14
C LEU A 162 9.53 10.53 -7.59
N VAL A 163 10.19 9.52 -8.14
CA VAL A 163 11.52 9.05 -7.69
C VAL A 163 12.59 10.14 -7.85
N ASP A 164 12.56 10.88 -8.96
CA ASP A 164 13.54 11.94 -9.20
C ASP A 164 13.29 13.18 -8.33
N ARG A 165 12.02 13.46 -7.98
CA ARG A 165 11.63 14.62 -7.19
C ARG A 165 11.69 14.37 -5.68
N TYR A 166 11.49 13.14 -5.23
CA TYR A 166 11.47 12.83 -3.81
C TYR A 166 12.87 12.89 -3.24
N GLN A 167 13.26 14.09 -2.83
CA GLN A 167 14.55 14.44 -2.25
C GLN A 167 14.30 15.30 -1.02
N GLY A 168 15.26 15.30 -0.09
CA GLY A 168 15.16 16.08 1.13
C GLY A 168 16.45 16.12 1.91
N TRP A 169 16.51 17.04 2.85
CA TRP A 169 17.67 17.26 3.69
C TRP A 169 17.75 16.26 4.84
N ARG A 170 18.92 15.65 5.04
CA ARG A 170 19.17 14.71 6.13
C ARG A 170 20.49 15.04 6.84
N PHE A 171 20.49 14.87 8.15
CA PHE A 171 21.72 14.84 8.94
C PHE A 171 22.32 13.44 8.89
N ILE A 172 23.57 13.32 8.44
CA ILE A 172 24.35 12.09 8.60
C ILE A 172 25.05 12.16 9.96
N PRO A 173 24.88 11.16 10.84
CA PRO A 173 25.67 11.07 12.06
C PRO A 173 27.11 10.70 11.69
N SER A 174 27.91 11.71 11.36
CA SER A 174 29.38 11.63 11.28
C SER A 174 30.00 12.62 12.27
N ASN A 175 31.26 12.41 12.64
CA ASN A 175 32.01 13.29 13.56
C ASN A 175 32.08 14.76 13.08
N LEU A 176 31.70 15.02 11.83
CA LEU A 176 31.38 16.32 11.29
C LEU A 176 29.86 16.34 11.03
N PHE A 177 29.13 17.31 11.58
CA PHE A 177 27.71 17.54 11.29
C PHE A 177 27.56 17.94 9.81
N ILE A 178 27.57 16.96 8.90
CA ILE A 178 27.37 17.18 7.47
C ILE A 178 25.89 17.00 7.21
N LEU A 179 25.34 18.04 6.60
CA LEU A 179 24.03 18.00 6.04
C LEU A 179 24.09 17.57 4.59
N THR A 180 23.30 16.57 4.21
CA THR A 180 23.22 16.08 2.83
C THR A 180 21.80 16.22 2.29
N TYR A 181 21.70 16.62 1.03
CA TYR A 181 20.42 16.65 0.31
C TYR A 181 20.36 15.41 -0.57
N ASP A 182 19.58 14.43 -0.15
CA ASP A 182 19.57 13.09 -0.76
C ASP A 182 18.16 12.68 -1.19
N ALA A 183 18.10 11.82 -2.20
CA ALA A 183 16.85 11.17 -2.58
C ALA A 183 16.28 10.33 -1.42
N GLY A 184 14.96 10.28 -1.36
CA GLY A 184 14.22 9.59 -0.31
C GLY A 184 13.87 8.15 -0.68
N PRO A 185 13.72 7.28 0.32
CA PRO A 185 13.40 5.89 0.07
C PRO A 185 11.97 5.75 -0.47
N VAL A 186 11.81 4.91 -1.49
CA VAL A 186 10.50 4.56 -2.06
C VAL A 186 10.33 3.04 -2.01
N SER A 187 9.19 2.58 -1.51
CA SER A 187 8.76 1.19 -1.66
C SER A 187 7.53 1.17 -2.57
N VAL A 188 7.65 0.50 -3.70
CA VAL A 188 6.61 0.48 -4.73
C VAL A 188 6.14 -0.93 -5.04
N THR A 189 4.83 -1.13 -5.02
CA THR A 189 4.21 -2.34 -5.58
C THR A 189 3.83 -2.11 -7.03
N ILE A 190 4.31 -2.97 -7.91
CA ILE A 190 4.02 -2.93 -9.35
C ILE A 190 3.11 -4.10 -9.69
N HIS A 191 1.93 -3.77 -10.21
CA HIS A 191 1.01 -4.79 -10.71
C HIS A 191 1.52 -5.34 -12.04
N ILE A 192 1.66 -6.66 -12.10
CA ILE A 192 2.01 -7.40 -13.31
C ILE A 192 0.81 -8.29 -13.66
N PRO A 193 0.12 -8.04 -14.79
CA PRO A 193 -0.97 -8.91 -15.19
C PRO A 193 -0.42 -10.28 -15.57
N LEU A 194 -0.96 -11.36 -15.01
CA LEU A 194 -0.55 -12.74 -15.30
C LEU A 194 -1.80 -13.60 -15.52
N PRO A 195 -2.01 -14.27 -16.68
CA PRO A 195 -3.18 -15.12 -16.87
C PRO A 195 -3.29 -16.23 -15.81
N ALA A 196 -4.53 -16.55 -15.42
CA ALA A 196 -4.78 -17.66 -14.51
C ALA A 196 -4.34 -18.99 -15.16
N ASN A 197 -3.66 -19.84 -14.40
CA ASN A 197 -3.17 -21.16 -14.81
C ASN A 197 -2.10 -21.15 -15.92
N THR A 198 -1.38 -20.04 -16.11
CA THR A 198 -0.25 -19.97 -17.06
C THR A 198 1.05 -19.71 -16.30
N ALA A 199 2.07 -20.54 -16.56
CA ALA A 199 3.40 -20.28 -16.02
C ALA A 199 4.11 -19.21 -16.87
N LEU A 200 4.93 -18.36 -16.24
CA LEU A 200 5.74 -17.35 -16.95
C LEU A 200 6.52 -17.89 -18.17
N PRO A 201 7.18 -19.07 -18.12
CA PRO A 201 7.89 -19.62 -19.29
C PRO A 201 6.98 -20.10 -20.43
N GLU A 202 5.67 -20.24 -20.21
CA GLU A 202 4.70 -20.64 -21.24
C GLU A 202 4.12 -19.42 -21.98
N LEU A 203 4.48 -18.20 -21.56
CA LEU A 203 3.94 -16.98 -22.15
C LEU A 203 4.61 -16.64 -23.49
N PRO A 204 3.83 -16.21 -24.51
CA PRO A 204 4.38 -15.63 -25.72
C PRO A 204 5.26 -14.40 -25.44
N SER A 205 6.28 -14.18 -26.26
CA SER A 205 7.24 -13.07 -26.13
C SER A 205 6.59 -11.68 -26.19
N ASP A 206 5.43 -11.57 -26.81
CA ASP A 206 4.60 -10.35 -26.94
C ASP A 206 3.50 -10.27 -25.87
N SER A 207 3.47 -11.21 -24.90
CA SER A 207 2.47 -11.19 -23.83
C SER A 207 2.53 -9.88 -23.03
N PRO A 208 1.36 -9.33 -22.61
CA PRO A 208 1.33 -8.10 -21.82
C PRO A 208 2.19 -8.17 -20.54
N THR A 209 2.27 -9.36 -19.93
CA THR A 209 3.14 -9.63 -18.77
C THR A 209 4.61 -9.31 -19.06
N LEU A 210 5.17 -9.88 -20.13
CA LEU A 210 6.58 -9.69 -20.48
C LEU A 210 6.87 -8.27 -20.96
N VAL A 211 5.92 -7.64 -21.66
CA VAL A 211 6.02 -6.22 -22.06
C VAL A 211 6.17 -5.33 -20.82
N VAL A 212 5.30 -5.50 -19.82
CA VAL A 212 5.37 -4.70 -18.59
C VAL A 212 6.68 -4.93 -17.82
N LEU A 213 7.16 -6.17 -17.73
CA LEU A 213 8.44 -6.48 -17.07
C LEU A 213 9.63 -5.83 -17.79
N ARG A 214 9.61 -5.80 -19.12
CA ARG A 214 10.60 -5.09 -19.94
C ARG A 214 10.56 -3.59 -19.68
N ASP A 215 9.36 -2.99 -19.71
CA ASP A 215 9.21 -1.56 -19.50
C ASP A 215 9.65 -1.16 -18.08
N LEU A 216 9.42 -2.03 -17.09
CA LEU A 216 9.92 -1.87 -15.74
C LEU A 216 11.44 -1.93 -15.69
N HIS A 217 12.07 -2.87 -16.38
CA HIS A 217 13.53 -2.95 -16.43
C HIS A 217 14.15 -1.69 -17.04
N ASN A 218 13.54 -1.17 -18.11
CA ASN A 218 13.95 0.10 -18.73
C ASN A 218 13.75 1.28 -17.77
N LEU A 219 12.62 1.34 -17.06
CA LEU A 219 12.35 2.36 -16.05
C LEU A 219 13.40 2.34 -14.93
N TYR A 220 13.71 1.17 -14.39
CA TYR A 220 14.68 1.02 -13.29
C TYR A 220 16.08 1.53 -13.68
N HIS A 221 16.49 1.35 -14.94
CA HIS A 221 17.77 1.85 -15.45
C HIS A 221 17.72 3.30 -15.97
N SER A 222 16.54 3.94 -15.96
CA SER A 222 16.36 5.30 -16.49
C SER A 222 16.87 6.41 -15.57
N SER A 223 17.14 6.11 -14.29
CA SER A 223 17.68 7.05 -13.31
C SER A 223 18.48 6.30 -12.24
N PRO A 224 19.64 6.84 -11.80
CA PRO A 224 20.44 6.21 -10.73
C PRO A 224 19.70 6.15 -9.39
N HIS A 225 18.69 7.01 -9.19
CA HIS A 225 17.89 7.03 -7.96
C HIS A 225 17.11 5.72 -7.74
N PHE A 226 16.68 5.03 -8.80
CA PHE A 226 16.00 3.74 -8.68
C PHE A 226 16.87 2.70 -7.98
N ALA A 227 18.08 2.48 -8.49
CA ALA A 227 19.00 1.51 -7.90
C ALA A 227 19.48 1.91 -6.50
N ALA A 228 19.53 3.21 -6.21
CA ALA A 228 19.99 3.70 -4.91
C ALA A 228 18.92 3.63 -3.82
N TYR A 229 17.66 3.96 -4.13
CA TYR A 229 16.63 4.27 -3.12
C TYR A 229 15.25 3.63 -3.33
N VAL A 230 15.01 2.93 -4.44
CA VAL A 230 13.70 2.33 -4.73
C VAL A 230 13.70 0.81 -4.52
N ASP A 231 12.90 0.35 -3.57
CA ASP A 231 12.55 -1.06 -3.39
C ASP A 231 11.30 -1.38 -4.23
N VAL A 232 11.42 -2.31 -5.18
CA VAL A 232 10.36 -2.71 -6.12
C VAL A 232 9.83 -4.10 -5.75
N HIS A 233 8.51 -4.20 -5.57
CA HIS A 233 7.80 -5.43 -5.26
C HIS A 233 6.81 -5.73 -6.39
N LEU A 234 6.73 -6.97 -6.87
CA LEU A 234 5.77 -7.35 -7.91
C LEU A 234 4.53 -7.97 -7.29
N ALA A 235 3.36 -7.57 -7.76
CA ALA A 235 2.09 -8.22 -7.49
C ALA A 235 1.54 -8.82 -8.78
N LEU A 236 1.67 -10.13 -8.93
CA LEU A 236 1.21 -10.87 -10.09
C LEU A 236 -0.21 -11.36 -9.81
N SER A 237 -1.19 -10.88 -10.58
CA SER A 237 -2.59 -11.31 -10.44
C SER A 237 -3.27 -11.55 -11.79
N PRO A 238 -4.31 -12.42 -11.82
CA PRO A 238 -5.12 -12.69 -13.00
C PRO A 238 -5.62 -11.44 -13.71
N PHE A 239 -5.70 -11.52 -15.05
CA PHE A 239 -6.56 -10.61 -15.81
C PHE A 239 -8.00 -10.76 -15.29
N SER A 240 -8.62 -9.66 -14.87
CA SER A 240 -10.06 -9.70 -14.67
C SER A 240 -10.76 -9.55 -16.00
N ARG A 241 -11.50 -10.58 -16.37
CA ARG A 241 -12.25 -10.68 -17.61
C ARG A 241 -13.01 -9.37 -17.89
N LYS A 242 -12.93 -8.84 -19.12
CA LYS A 242 -13.80 -7.73 -19.57
C LYS A 242 -15.25 -8.05 -19.14
N ALA A 243 -15.93 -7.09 -18.50
CA ALA A 243 -17.39 -7.14 -18.45
C ALA A 243 -17.86 -7.29 -19.90
N ARG A 244 -18.71 -8.30 -20.19
CA ARG A 244 -19.17 -8.56 -21.56
C ARG A 244 -19.85 -7.30 -22.11
N THR A 245 -19.19 -6.59 -23.00
CA THR A 245 -19.85 -5.74 -23.98
C THR A 245 -19.79 -6.49 -25.30
N GLU A 246 -20.94 -6.98 -25.72
CA GLU A 246 -21.17 -7.39 -27.11
C GLU A 246 -21.03 -6.14 -27.98
N THR A 247 -19.85 -5.93 -28.56
CA THR A 247 -19.71 -5.40 -29.91
C THR A 247 -18.33 -5.72 -30.44
N GLU A 248 -18.31 -6.48 -31.53
CA GLU A 248 -17.16 -6.69 -32.40
C GLU A 248 -16.68 -5.36 -32.99
N PHE A 249 -15.40 -5.34 -33.37
CA PHE A 249 -14.65 -4.28 -34.06
C PHE A 249 -14.13 -3.10 -33.21
N GLY A 250 -12.81 -3.14 -32.95
CA GLY A 250 -12.02 -1.95 -32.62
C GLY A 250 -11.11 -2.15 -31.41
N ASN A 251 -9.81 -1.98 -31.64
CA ASN A 251 -8.74 -2.01 -30.63
C ASN A 251 -9.16 -1.32 -29.33
N THR A 252 -9.31 -2.10 -28.27
CA THR A 252 -9.45 -1.58 -26.91
C THR A 252 -8.37 -2.25 -26.06
N GLU A 253 -7.26 -1.52 -25.88
CA GLU A 253 -6.33 -1.66 -24.76
C GLU A 253 -7.10 -1.36 -23.46
N GLY A 254 -7.97 -2.27 -23.06
CA GLY A 254 -8.68 -2.22 -21.78
C GLY A 254 -7.98 -3.18 -20.84
N GLU A 255 -7.20 -2.64 -19.91
CA GLU A 255 -6.80 -3.39 -18.71
C GLU A 255 -8.07 -3.95 -18.05
N GLY A 256 -8.18 -5.27 -17.98
CA GLY A 256 -9.35 -5.98 -17.47
C GLY A 256 -9.86 -5.45 -16.11
N GLU A 257 -11.12 -5.03 -16.09
CA GLU A 257 -11.81 -4.20 -15.09
C GLU A 257 -12.24 -4.91 -13.79
N GLY A 258 -11.38 -5.74 -13.19
CA GLY A 258 -11.72 -6.34 -11.90
C GLY A 258 -10.56 -6.92 -11.10
N GLY A 259 -9.31 -6.60 -11.45
CA GLY A 259 -8.10 -7.21 -10.85
C GLY A 259 -7.33 -6.28 -9.92
N ARG A 260 -7.78 -5.02 -9.77
CA ARG A 260 -7.02 -3.98 -9.07
C ARG A 260 -7.18 -4.12 -7.56
N GLN A 261 -6.31 -4.90 -6.93
CA GLN A 261 -6.33 -5.11 -5.48
C GLN A 261 -5.52 -4.04 -4.76
N PHE A 262 -5.94 -2.77 -4.89
CA PHE A 262 -5.16 -1.62 -4.41
C PHE A 262 -4.75 -1.74 -2.94
N ASN A 263 -5.63 -2.23 -2.06
CA ASN A 263 -5.30 -2.38 -0.64
C ASN A 263 -4.27 -3.49 -0.39
N VAL A 264 -4.31 -4.60 -1.15
CA VAL A 264 -3.23 -5.61 -1.12
C VAL A 264 -1.91 -4.96 -1.53
N TRP A 265 -1.90 -4.19 -2.62
CA TRP A 265 -0.68 -3.55 -3.12
C TRP A 265 -0.13 -2.48 -2.17
N ARG A 266 -1.02 -1.71 -1.49
CA ARG A 266 -0.65 -0.80 -0.39
C ARG A 266 -0.01 -1.55 0.77
N ASN A 267 -0.63 -2.64 1.20
CA ASN A 267 -0.11 -3.46 2.29
C ASN A 267 1.25 -4.06 1.92
N VAL A 268 1.46 -4.52 0.68
CA VAL A 268 2.76 -5.03 0.20
C VAL A 268 3.85 -3.96 0.27
N ALA A 269 3.63 -2.78 -0.33
CA ALA A 269 4.61 -1.69 -0.30
C ALA A 269 4.94 -1.28 1.13
N ARG A 270 3.92 -1.17 1.99
CA ARG A 270 4.12 -0.86 3.40
C ARG A 270 4.85 -1.97 4.15
N LEU A 271 4.51 -3.23 3.95
CA LEU A 271 5.11 -4.37 4.64
C LEU A 271 6.62 -4.40 4.41
N PHE A 272 7.04 -4.22 3.16
CA PHE A 272 8.45 -4.33 2.76
C PHE A 272 9.23 -3.01 2.78
N ALA A 273 8.59 -1.87 3.04
CA ALA A 273 9.30 -0.63 3.35
C ALA A 273 10.31 -0.85 4.49
N ARG A 274 11.56 -0.40 4.31
CA ARG A 274 12.66 -0.67 5.25
C ARG A 274 12.75 0.31 6.42
N SER A 275 12.07 1.46 6.34
CA SER A 275 11.93 2.39 7.47
C SER A 275 10.70 2.08 8.33
N ASP A 276 10.66 2.60 9.56
CA ASP A 276 9.53 2.46 10.48
C ASP A 276 8.38 3.43 10.18
N PHE A 277 8.66 4.49 9.42
CA PHE A 277 7.70 5.51 9.03
C PHE A 277 7.46 5.48 7.52
N VAL A 278 6.19 5.54 7.14
CA VAL A 278 5.76 5.46 5.75
C VAL A 278 4.78 6.57 5.41
N MET A 279 4.89 7.08 4.18
CA MET A 279 3.93 8.00 3.57
C MET A 279 3.12 7.22 2.52
N MET A 280 1.82 7.01 2.78
CA MET A 280 0.93 6.40 1.79
C MET A 280 0.57 7.44 0.72
N LEU A 281 1.22 7.35 -0.44
CA LEU A 281 1.12 8.35 -1.51
C LEU A 281 0.71 7.70 -2.84
N ASP A 282 -0.33 8.24 -3.46
CA ASP A 282 -0.69 7.88 -4.83
C ASP A 282 0.34 8.53 -5.77
N VAL A 283 0.75 7.81 -6.82
CA VAL A 283 1.87 8.23 -7.69
C VAL A 283 1.65 9.58 -8.37
N ASP A 284 0.39 9.98 -8.55
CA ASP A 284 -0.03 11.22 -9.23
C ASP A 284 0.15 12.49 -8.40
N PHE A 285 0.69 12.39 -7.18
CA PHE A 285 0.92 13.55 -6.31
C PHE A 285 2.37 14.00 -6.32
N ALA A 286 2.56 15.29 -6.60
CA ALA A 286 3.85 15.93 -6.51
C ALA A 286 4.19 16.25 -5.05
N VAL A 287 5.41 15.84 -4.64
CA VAL A 287 6.02 16.32 -3.40
C VAL A 287 6.48 17.76 -3.62
N CYS A 288 5.80 18.72 -3.00
CA CYS A 288 6.04 20.16 -3.21
C CYS A 288 6.88 20.81 -2.11
N THR A 289 7.04 20.16 -0.95
CA THR A 289 7.77 20.70 0.19
C THR A 289 8.55 19.57 0.87
N ASP A 290 9.64 19.91 1.57
CA ASP A 290 10.48 18.94 2.26
C ASP A 290 9.90 18.54 3.64
N TRP A 291 8.70 17.95 3.63
CA TRP A 291 8.10 17.38 4.84
C TRP A 291 8.90 16.20 5.39
N ARG A 292 9.70 15.53 4.55
CA ARG A 292 10.54 14.39 4.96
C ARG A 292 11.58 14.86 5.97
N ALA A 293 12.31 15.93 5.67
CA ALA A 293 13.30 16.48 6.59
C ALA A 293 12.66 16.95 7.91
N ALA A 294 11.52 17.64 7.84
CA ALA A 294 10.81 18.12 9.02
C ALA A 294 10.39 16.96 9.94
N VAL A 295 9.80 15.90 9.36
CA VAL A 295 9.37 14.71 10.13
C VAL A 295 10.57 13.94 10.68
N TYR A 296 11.61 13.72 9.87
CA TYR A 296 12.84 13.05 10.30
C TYR A 296 13.49 13.76 11.50
N GLN A 297 13.60 15.09 11.46
CA GLN A 297 14.16 15.88 12.55
C GLN A 297 13.31 15.78 13.82
N ALA A 298 11.99 15.92 13.71
CA ALA A 298 11.08 15.80 14.86
C ALA A 298 11.17 14.41 15.51
N ILE A 299 11.25 13.35 14.70
CA ILE A 299 11.45 11.97 15.15
C ILE A 299 12.79 11.85 15.89
N LYS A 300 13.92 12.26 15.28
CA LYS A 300 15.25 12.18 15.92
C LYS A 300 15.31 12.94 17.25
N GLN A 301 14.79 14.17 17.29
CA GLN A 301 14.75 14.98 18.51
C GLN A 301 13.94 14.31 19.63
N SER A 302 12.81 13.67 19.29
CA SER A 302 12.01 12.96 20.29
C SER A 302 12.72 11.75 20.92
N ASN A 303 13.79 11.22 20.31
CA ASN A 303 14.62 10.13 20.88
C ASN A 303 15.63 10.64 21.90
N GLY A 304 16.23 11.82 21.65
CA GLY A 304 17.24 12.40 22.54
C GLY A 304 16.72 12.65 23.95
N GLN A 305 15.50 13.16 24.07
CA GLN A 305 14.89 13.49 25.36
C GLN A 305 14.49 12.28 26.23
N ASP A 306 14.20 11.12 25.63
CA ASP A 306 13.91 9.91 26.43
C ASP A 306 15.19 9.40 27.15
N THR A 307 16.38 9.79 26.65
CA THR A 307 17.68 9.43 27.23
C THR A 307 18.14 10.41 28.32
N GLU A 308 17.83 11.71 28.18
CA GLU A 308 18.19 12.73 29.19
C GLU A 308 17.27 12.67 30.43
N MET A 309 15.97 12.42 30.27
CA MET A 309 15.07 12.22 31.42
C MET A 309 15.41 10.98 32.26
N ALA A 310 16.08 9.98 31.67
CA ALA A 310 16.58 8.81 32.41
C ALA A 310 17.83 9.13 33.25
N ASN A 311 18.61 10.14 32.86
CA ASN A 311 19.84 10.55 33.56
C ASN A 311 19.60 11.67 34.61
N ASP A 312 18.59 12.52 34.41
CA ASP A 312 18.23 13.59 35.37
C ASP A 312 17.56 13.09 36.65
N VAL A 313 17.04 11.85 36.67
CA VAL A 313 16.56 11.21 37.92
C VAL A 313 17.72 10.82 38.85
N VAL A 314 18.96 10.80 38.34
CA VAL A 314 20.16 10.43 39.11
C VAL A 314 20.94 11.66 39.62
N SER A 315 20.73 12.85 39.04
CA SER A 315 21.50 14.05 39.38
C SER A 315 20.59 15.22 39.69
N GLY A 316 20.18 15.34 40.96
CA GLY A 316 19.42 16.48 41.46
C GLY A 316 20.21 17.79 41.33
N SER A 317 19.99 18.52 40.22
CA SER A 317 20.55 19.83 39.98
C SER A 317 19.57 20.66 39.15
N SER A 318 18.74 21.42 39.84
CA SER A 318 17.89 22.45 39.27
C SER A 318 18.74 23.63 38.80
N SER A 319 18.93 23.78 37.49
CA SER A 319 19.43 25.03 36.90
C SER A 319 18.33 25.68 36.06
N THR A 320 17.74 26.72 36.62
CA THR A 320 16.87 27.68 35.93
C THR A 320 17.70 28.56 34.99
N GLY A 321 17.50 28.40 33.68
CA GLY A 321 18.08 29.29 32.66
C GLY A 321 17.14 29.34 31.45
N GLY A 322 16.63 30.53 31.14
CA GLY A 322 15.63 30.73 30.10
C GLY A 322 16.16 30.56 28.68
N SER A 323 15.52 29.68 27.90
CA SER A 323 15.53 29.71 26.43
C SER A 323 14.31 28.97 25.90
N GLY A 324 13.40 29.70 25.25
CA GLY A 324 12.39 29.15 24.33
C GLY A 324 11.30 28.29 24.97
N LYS A 325 10.05 28.70 24.78
CA LYS A 325 8.89 27.79 24.75
C LYS A 325 9.05 26.91 23.49
N LEU A 326 10.06 26.05 23.47
CA LEU A 326 10.42 25.18 22.36
C LEU A 326 9.32 24.12 22.23
N ASP A 327 8.46 24.30 21.24
CA ASP A 327 7.75 23.29 20.45
C ASP A 327 7.37 21.93 21.10
N LEU A 328 6.83 21.98 22.33
CA LEU A 328 6.39 20.80 23.07
C LEU A 328 5.27 20.03 22.32
N GLY A 329 4.50 20.74 21.49
CA GLY A 329 3.46 20.17 20.63
C GLY A 329 4.02 19.21 19.60
N HIS A 330 5.02 19.61 18.82
CA HIS A 330 5.58 18.74 17.78
C HIS A 330 6.32 17.55 18.37
N LEU A 331 7.04 17.72 19.49
CA LEU A 331 7.68 16.61 20.19
C LEU A 331 6.65 15.59 20.71
N THR A 332 5.52 16.06 21.22
CA THR A 332 4.43 15.18 21.68
C THR A 332 3.86 14.38 20.51
N VAL A 333 3.55 15.05 19.39
CA VAL A 333 3.04 14.39 18.19
C VAL A 333 4.07 13.41 17.59
N ALA A 334 5.36 13.74 17.59
CA ALA A 334 6.41 12.83 17.14
C ALA A 334 6.48 11.55 18.00
N LYS A 335 6.38 11.67 19.34
CA LYS A 335 6.30 10.51 20.24
C LYS A 335 5.04 9.67 19.97
N MET A 336 3.90 10.31 19.68
CA MET A 336 2.67 9.61 19.30
C MET A 336 2.82 8.89 17.94
N LEU A 337 3.46 9.53 16.96
CA LEU A 337 3.74 8.93 15.65
C LEU A 337 4.57 7.66 15.81
N ARG A 338 5.66 7.71 16.60
CA ARG A 338 6.50 6.54 16.92
C ARG A 338 5.73 5.39 17.56
N ARG A 339 4.81 5.71 18.47
CA ARG A 339 3.96 4.72 19.14
C ARG A 339 2.86 4.16 18.24
N GLY A 340 2.68 4.72 17.03
CA GLY A 340 1.61 4.36 16.11
C GLY A 340 0.24 4.86 16.57
N SER A 341 0.17 5.99 17.30
CA SER A 341 -1.06 6.64 17.74
C SER A 341 -1.29 8.03 17.13
N ALA A 342 -0.43 8.44 16.18
CA ALA A 342 -0.65 9.64 15.37
C ALA A 342 -0.41 9.35 13.88
N ALA A 343 -1.14 10.06 13.04
CA ALA A 343 -0.96 10.13 11.59
C ALA A 343 -0.77 11.60 11.20
N LEU A 344 0.31 11.93 10.49
CA LEU A 344 0.55 13.30 10.02
C LEU A 344 -0.07 13.47 8.64
N VAL A 345 -1.08 14.32 8.54
CA VAL A 345 -1.75 14.70 7.29
C VAL A 345 -0.91 15.74 6.57
N VAL A 346 -0.62 15.48 5.29
CA VAL A 346 -0.07 16.48 4.36
C VAL A 346 -1.23 16.99 3.48
N PRO A 347 -1.69 18.25 3.64
CA PRO A 347 -2.76 18.87 2.84
C PRO A 347 -2.50 18.81 1.35
N VAL A 348 -3.58 18.76 0.56
CA VAL A 348 -3.48 18.47 -0.87
C VAL A 348 -4.31 19.42 -1.70
N PHE A 349 -3.75 19.84 -2.83
CA PHE A 349 -4.33 20.83 -3.73
C PHE A 349 -4.38 20.34 -5.17
N GLU A 350 -5.20 20.99 -5.99
CA GLU A 350 -5.30 20.78 -7.43
C GLU A 350 -5.48 22.10 -8.16
N TYR A 351 -4.95 22.17 -9.37
CA TYR A 351 -5.22 23.30 -10.26
C TYR A 351 -6.66 23.24 -10.75
N ILE A 352 -7.32 24.40 -10.78
CA ILE A 352 -8.71 24.51 -11.23
C ILE A 352 -8.78 24.25 -12.74
N VAL A 353 -7.83 24.82 -13.48
CA VAL A 353 -7.61 24.57 -14.91
C VAL A 353 -6.64 23.40 -15.02
N GLN A 354 -7.07 22.30 -15.64
CA GLN A 354 -6.31 21.04 -15.62
C GLN A 354 -4.95 21.20 -16.30
N GLU A 355 -4.89 21.94 -17.40
CA GLU A 355 -3.69 22.20 -18.19
C GLU A 355 -2.57 22.85 -17.35
N ASP A 356 -2.92 23.73 -16.42
CA ASP A 356 -1.96 24.39 -15.52
C ASP A 356 -1.34 23.41 -14.50
N GLY A 357 -2.03 22.30 -14.24
CA GLY A 357 -1.63 21.25 -13.29
C GLY A 357 -0.90 20.06 -13.91
N GLU A 358 -0.61 20.07 -15.22
CA GLU A 358 0.06 18.93 -15.87
C GLU A 358 1.57 18.88 -15.62
N ASP A 359 2.23 20.03 -15.51
CA ASP A 359 3.68 20.13 -15.33
C ASP A 359 4.07 20.39 -13.88
N GLN A 360 4.45 19.34 -13.15
CA GLN A 360 4.86 19.45 -11.75
C GLN A 360 6.01 20.46 -11.52
N ARG A 361 6.84 20.77 -12.53
CA ARG A 361 7.97 21.71 -12.40
C ARG A 361 7.52 23.14 -12.11
N THR A 362 6.30 23.51 -12.46
CA THR A 362 5.74 24.85 -12.23
C THR A 362 5.11 24.99 -10.85
N PHE A 363 4.96 23.88 -10.11
CA PHE A 363 4.25 23.86 -8.84
C PHE A 363 5.01 24.66 -7.77
N PRO A 364 4.29 25.39 -6.90
CA PRO A 364 4.90 26.11 -5.78
C PRO A 364 5.66 25.16 -4.87
N GLN A 365 6.83 25.59 -4.40
CA GLN A 365 7.73 24.79 -3.55
C GLN A 365 7.68 25.18 -2.07
N ASN A 366 6.78 26.10 -1.71
CA ASN A 366 6.59 26.57 -0.34
C ASN A 366 5.17 27.14 -0.16
N LYS A 367 4.74 27.26 1.11
CA LYS A 367 3.39 27.71 1.46
C LYS A 367 3.08 29.12 0.95
N GLU A 368 4.07 30.03 0.97
CA GLU A 368 3.89 31.38 0.44
C GLU A 368 3.50 31.36 -1.05
N GLY A 369 4.23 30.59 -1.86
CA GLY A 369 3.93 30.36 -3.27
C GLY A 369 2.53 29.79 -3.48
N LEU A 370 2.14 28.81 -2.68
CA LEU A 370 0.80 28.21 -2.70
C LEU A 370 -0.28 29.25 -2.38
N LEU A 371 -0.13 30.03 -1.31
CA LEU A 371 -1.11 31.03 -0.89
C LEU A 371 -1.28 32.13 -1.93
N ARG A 372 -0.23 32.50 -2.68
CA ARG A 372 -0.38 33.41 -3.84
C ARG A 372 -1.34 32.85 -4.89
N LEU A 373 -1.27 31.55 -5.20
CA LEU A 373 -2.17 30.90 -6.16
C LEU A 373 -3.60 30.74 -5.63
N VAL A 374 -3.75 30.46 -4.33
CA VAL A 374 -5.06 30.34 -3.65
C VAL A 374 -5.79 31.69 -3.60
N ASN A 375 -5.04 32.77 -3.39
CA ASN A 375 -5.57 34.14 -3.23
C ASN A 375 -5.61 34.94 -4.54
N ALA A 376 -5.14 34.35 -5.65
CA ALA A 376 -5.25 34.96 -6.98
C ALA A 376 -6.72 35.27 -7.33
N LYS A 377 -6.92 36.26 -8.19
CA LYS A 377 -8.24 36.66 -8.71
C LYS A 377 -8.20 36.67 -10.24
N PRO A 378 -8.78 35.67 -10.93
CA PRO A 378 -9.48 34.49 -10.38
C PRO A 378 -8.51 33.53 -9.65
N ARG A 379 -9.07 32.69 -8.76
CA ARG A 379 -8.30 31.65 -8.05
C ARG A 379 -7.72 30.65 -9.06
N ILE A 380 -6.48 30.23 -8.85
CA ILE A 380 -5.76 29.31 -9.75
C ILE A 380 -5.76 27.88 -9.20
N ILE A 381 -5.55 27.73 -7.89
CA ILE A 381 -5.45 26.44 -7.20
C ILE A 381 -6.48 26.34 -6.07
N THR A 382 -7.00 25.14 -5.81
CA THR A 382 -7.98 24.88 -4.74
C THR A 382 -7.63 23.60 -3.97
N SER A 383 -8.28 23.37 -2.83
CA SER A 383 -8.18 22.09 -2.11
C SER A 383 -8.59 20.93 -3.02
N PHE A 384 -7.85 19.83 -2.97
CA PHE A 384 -8.11 18.66 -3.82
C PHE A 384 -9.53 18.12 -3.65
N HIS A 385 -10.19 17.82 -4.78
CA HIS A 385 -11.58 17.41 -4.86
C HIS A 385 -12.53 18.38 -4.13
N ALA A 386 -12.36 19.70 -4.29
CA ALA A 386 -13.19 20.71 -3.61
C ALA A 386 -14.70 20.53 -3.81
N SER A 387 -15.13 19.94 -4.94
CA SER A 387 -16.53 19.63 -5.24
C SER A 387 -17.09 18.44 -4.42
N TRP A 388 -16.22 17.59 -3.88
CA TRP A 388 -16.56 16.48 -2.98
C TRP A 388 -15.98 16.74 -1.58
N ALA A 389 -16.56 17.73 -0.91
CA ALA A 389 -16.09 18.21 0.40
C ALA A 389 -15.79 17.11 1.44
N PRO A 390 -16.61 16.04 1.61
CA PRO A 390 -16.31 14.99 2.57
C PRO A 390 -14.89 14.42 2.41
N GLY A 391 -14.40 14.21 1.18
CA GLY A 391 -13.09 13.61 0.94
C GLY A 391 -11.93 14.25 1.69
N HIS A 392 -11.96 15.58 1.88
CA HIS A 392 -10.81 16.33 2.40
C HIS A 392 -11.14 17.46 3.39
N ASN A 393 -12.41 17.78 3.66
CA ASN A 393 -12.76 18.93 4.51
C ASN A 393 -12.34 18.80 5.97
N SER A 394 -12.22 17.58 6.50
CA SER A 394 -11.69 17.33 7.87
C SER A 394 -10.25 17.83 8.06
N THR A 395 -9.52 18.13 6.98
CA THR A 395 -8.21 18.81 7.04
C THR A 395 -8.31 20.24 7.60
N ASP A 396 -9.48 20.86 7.61
CA ASP A 396 -9.67 22.28 7.98
C ASP A 396 -8.75 23.23 7.19
N TYR A 397 -9.01 23.32 5.88
CA TYR A 397 -8.26 24.22 5.02
C TYR A 397 -8.37 25.69 5.44
N ALA A 398 -9.45 26.10 6.12
CA ALA A 398 -9.58 27.47 6.61
C ALA A 398 -8.49 27.76 7.66
N LYS A 399 -8.30 26.85 8.62
CA LYS A 399 -7.19 26.92 9.57
C LYS A 399 -5.84 26.85 8.86
N PHE A 400 -5.66 25.93 7.90
CA PHE A 400 -4.44 25.84 7.10
C PHE A 400 -4.05 27.20 6.47
N TYR A 401 -5.01 27.90 5.85
CA TYR A 401 -4.77 29.20 5.22
C TYR A 401 -4.48 30.32 6.23
N SER A 402 -5.04 30.24 7.44
CA SER A 402 -4.82 31.26 8.48
C SER A 402 -3.45 31.20 9.14
N VAL A 403 -2.81 30.02 9.17
CA VAL A 403 -1.46 29.87 9.73
C VAL A 403 -0.45 30.50 8.79
N ALA A 404 0.36 31.44 9.27
CA ALA A 404 1.37 32.11 8.46
C ALA A 404 2.46 31.13 7.97
N PRO A 405 3.04 31.33 6.76
CA PRO A 405 4.16 30.53 6.28
C PRO A 405 5.35 30.51 7.24
N GLY A 406 5.95 29.35 7.46
CA GLY A 406 7.15 29.15 8.28
C GLY A 406 6.89 29.02 9.78
N MET A 407 5.63 29.07 10.22
CA MET A 407 5.27 28.84 11.63
C MET A 407 5.40 27.37 12.05
N ASN A 408 5.43 26.47 11.08
CA ASN A 408 5.47 25.02 11.19
C ASN A 408 4.37 24.41 12.06
N GLU A 409 3.28 25.12 12.34
CA GLU A 409 2.24 24.68 13.27
C GLU A 409 1.65 23.33 12.84
N ILE A 410 1.42 22.46 13.82
CA ILE A 410 0.71 21.20 13.67
C ILE A 410 -0.58 21.28 14.46
N TYR A 411 -1.71 20.89 13.86
CA TYR A 411 -3.01 20.87 14.54
C TYR A 411 -3.78 19.58 14.33
N GLU A 412 -4.54 19.16 15.34
CA GLU A 412 -5.36 17.95 15.28
C GLU A 412 -6.59 18.16 14.38
N VAL A 413 -6.98 17.10 13.68
CA VAL A 413 -8.27 16.99 12.98
C VAL A 413 -9.36 16.78 14.03
N GLU A 414 -10.14 17.82 14.31
CA GLU A 414 -11.18 17.79 15.35
C GLU A 414 -12.50 17.14 14.89
N THR A 415 -12.78 17.17 13.58
CA THR A 415 -14.04 16.67 13.02
C THR A 415 -13.78 15.59 11.97
N TYR A 416 -13.59 14.37 12.45
CA TYR A 416 -13.44 13.20 11.58
C TYR A 416 -14.78 12.77 10.97
N GLN A 417 -14.72 12.27 9.74
CA GLN A 417 -15.86 11.63 9.09
C GLN A 417 -15.42 10.50 8.16
N SER A 418 -16.25 9.47 8.01
CA SER A 418 -15.85 8.21 7.37
C SER A 418 -15.44 8.31 5.89
N ALA A 419 -15.78 9.37 5.16
CA ALA A 419 -15.30 9.56 3.79
C ALA A 419 -13.97 10.31 3.68
N TYR A 420 -13.32 10.65 4.81
CA TYR A 420 -12.09 11.42 4.82
C TYR A 420 -10.92 10.58 4.29
N GLU A 421 -10.27 11.04 3.21
CA GLU A 421 -9.21 10.34 2.49
C GLU A 421 -7.89 11.15 2.37
N PRO A 422 -7.32 11.66 3.48
CA PRO A 422 -6.06 12.41 3.45
C PRO A 422 -4.86 11.56 3.01
N TYR A 423 -3.75 12.24 2.72
CA TYR A 423 -2.45 11.60 2.55
C TYR A 423 -1.66 11.74 3.84
N VAL A 424 -1.20 10.61 4.37
CA VAL A 424 -0.70 10.54 5.74
C VAL A 424 0.65 9.86 5.86
N ILE A 425 1.48 10.44 6.72
CA ILE A 425 2.71 9.84 7.24
C ILE A 425 2.37 9.13 8.54
N THR A 426 2.73 7.86 8.65
CA THR A 426 2.37 7.00 9.78
C THR A 426 3.52 6.11 10.18
N SER A 427 3.51 5.60 11.40
CA SER A 427 4.32 4.42 11.74
C SER A 427 3.73 3.19 11.06
N LYS A 428 4.59 2.24 10.66
CA LYS A 428 4.18 0.91 10.20
C LYS A 428 3.40 0.09 11.23
N ARG A 429 3.24 0.55 12.47
CA ARG A 429 2.49 -0.11 13.56
C ARG A 429 0.97 0.10 13.50
N VAL A 430 0.47 1.00 12.65
CA VAL A 430 -0.99 1.24 12.49
C VAL A 430 -1.71 0.00 11.91
N PRO A 431 -3.04 -0.09 11.92
CA PRO A 431 -3.75 -1.20 11.28
C PRO A 431 -3.46 -1.31 9.76
N TRP A 432 -3.61 -2.50 9.20
CA TRP A 432 -3.48 -2.75 7.75
C TRP A 432 -4.75 -2.33 7.00
N CYS A 433 -4.64 -2.05 5.70
CA CYS A 433 -5.81 -1.77 4.88
C CYS A 433 -6.58 -3.07 4.60
N ASP A 434 -7.92 -3.03 4.64
CA ASP A 434 -8.76 -4.20 4.35
C ASP A 434 -8.66 -4.61 2.88
N GLU A 435 -8.23 -5.85 2.63
CA GLU A 435 -7.87 -6.38 1.32
C GLU A 435 -9.08 -6.77 0.46
N ARG A 436 -10.28 -6.79 1.04
CA ARG A 436 -11.54 -7.07 0.32
C ARG A 436 -11.92 -5.95 -0.65
N PHE A 437 -11.37 -4.74 -0.45
CA PHE A 437 -11.58 -3.60 -1.34
C PHE A 437 -10.73 -3.73 -2.61
N THR A 438 -11.42 -3.96 -3.72
CA THR A 438 -10.84 -4.04 -5.06
C THR A 438 -11.40 -2.92 -5.94
N GLY A 439 -10.60 -2.39 -6.86
CA GLY A 439 -11.02 -1.33 -7.77
C GLY A 439 -11.21 0.03 -7.07
N TYR A 440 -11.82 0.97 -7.78
CA TYR A 440 -12.01 2.35 -7.35
C TYR A 440 -13.13 2.53 -6.32
N GLY A 441 -12.93 3.53 -5.46
CA GLY A 441 -13.92 4.00 -4.48
C GLY A 441 -13.79 3.35 -3.10
N ALA A 442 -13.88 4.16 -2.05
CA ALA A 442 -13.90 3.79 -0.63
C ALA A 442 -12.72 2.94 -0.10
N ASN A 443 -11.80 2.48 -0.95
CA ASN A 443 -10.67 1.64 -0.55
C ASN A 443 -9.72 2.35 0.43
N LYS A 444 -9.39 3.62 0.15
CA LYS A 444 -8.51 4.46 0.98
C LYS A 444 -9.24 4.95 2.22
N ALA A 445 -10.50 5.38 2.08
CA ALA A 445 -11.37 5.74 3.21
C ALA A 445 -11.48 4.61 4.21
N ALA A 446 -11.70 3.36 3.76
CA ALA A 446 -11.77 2.21 4.65
C ALA A 446 -10.47 1.99 5.43
N CYS A 447 -9.31 2.10 4.77
CA CYS A 447 -8.02 1.98 5.44
C CYS A 447 -7.81 3.06 6.52
N LEU A 448 -8.16 4.31 6.21
CA LEU A 448 -8.00 5.44 7.12
C LEU A 448 -9.05 5.46 8.23
N PHE A 449 -10.26 4.96 7.96
CA PHE A 449 -11.32 4.78 8.94
C PHE A 449 -10.91 3.78 10.01
N GLU A 450 -10.45 2.60 9.61
CA GLU A 450 -9.96 1.60 10.58
C GLU A 450 -8.73 2.11 11.35
N MET A 451 -7.83 2.84 10.70
CA MET A 451 -6.72 3.51 11.38
C MET A 451 -7.23 4.46 12.48
N TYR A 452 -8.21 5.31 12.17
CA TYR A 452 -8.81 6.22 13.13
C TYR A 452 -9.48 5.49 14.30
N LEU A 453 -10.28 4.45 14.02
CA LEU A 453 -10.94 3.62 15.05
C LEU A 453 -9.94 2.95 16.00
N SER A 454 -8.74 2.64 15.54
CA SER A 454 -7.68 2.04 16.38
C SER A 454 -7.05 3.00 17.39
N GLY A 455 -7.54 4.23 17.49
CA GLY A 455 -7.06 5.25 18.43
C GLY A 455 -5.92 6.12 17.86
N VAL A 456 -5.76 6.16 16.54
CA VAL A 456 -4.83 7.06 15.86
C VAL A 456 -5.48 8.42 15.66
N SER A 457 -4.89 9.47 16.22
CA SER A 457 -5.28 10.87 15.96
C SER A 457 -4.58 11.43 14.71
N PHE A 458 -5.27 12.27 13.95
CA PHE A 458 -4.76 12.84 12.71
C PHE A 458 -4.32 14.28 12.95
N TYR A 459 -3.12 14.64 12.48
CA TYR A 459 -2.51 15.95 12.71
C TYR A 459 -2.05 16.57 11.40
N VAL A 460 -2.53 17.77 11.07
CA VAL A 460 -2.22 18.47 9.83
C VAL A 460 -0.92 19.25 9.94
N LEU A 461 -0.02 19.05 8.97
CA LEU A 461 1.20 19.83 8.80
C LEU A 461 0.88 21.12 8.04
N SER A 462 0.92 22.27 8.72
CA SER A 462 0.42 23.52 8.12
C SER A 462 1.38 24.18 7.12
N ASP A 463 2.66 23.84 7.07
CA ASP A 463 3.65 24.37 6.11
C ASP A 463 3.98 23.43 4.95
N HIS A 464 3.41 22.23 4.98
CA HIS A 464 3.66 21.21 3.99
C HIS A 464 2.41 20.92 3.19
N PHE A 465 2.59 20.58 1.92
CA PHE A 465 1.48 20.22 1.04
C PHE A 465 1.95 19.37 -0.14
N LEU A 466 0.97 18.74 -0.78
CA LEU A 466 1.08 18.03 -2.05
C LEU A 466 0.18 18.70 -3.09
N ILE A 467 0.50 18.48 -4.36
CA ILE A 467 -0.36 18.88 -5.46
C ILE A 467 -0.64 17.68 -6.35
N HIS A 468 -1.92 17.43 -6.65
CA HIS A 468 -2.32 16.46 -7.66
C HIS A 468 -1.84 16.93 -9.04
N GLN A 469 -1.09 16.09 -9.74
CA GLN A 469 -0.77 16.33 -11.13
C GLN A 469 -2.00 15.98 -11.98
N SER A 470 -2.51 16.97 -12.70
CA SER A 470 -3.62 16.79 -13.62
C SER A 470 -3.31 15.69 -14.63
N HIS A 471 -4.25 14.77 -14.81
CA HIS A 471 -4.17 13.73 -15.83
C HIS A 471 -5.58 13.31 -16.23
N LYS A 472 -5.73 12.72 -17.42
CA LYS A 472 -7.01 12.19 -17.87
C LYS A 472 -7.44 11.01 -17.00
N TYR A 473 -8.72 10.98 -16.66
CA TYR A 473 -9.33 9.89 -15.91
C TYR A 473 -10.10 8.95 -16.86
N GLU A 474 -9.96 7.65 -16.67
CA GLU A 474 -10.83 6.65 -17.28
C GLU A 474 -12.08 6.46 -16.38
N GLU A 475 -13.22 7.07 -16.74
CA GLU A 475 -14.41 7.12 -15.86
C GLU A 475 -15.34 5.90 -15.97
N GLU A 476 -15.34 5.18 -17.10
CA GLU A 476 -16.33 4.12 -17.37
C GLU A 476 -16.15 2.90 -16.44
N ALA A 477 -14.91 2.42 -16.26
CA ALA A 477 -14.57 1.32 -15.35
C ALA A 477 -14.91 1.63 -13.88
N ARG A 478 -14.89 2.91 -13.49
CA ARG A 478 -15.04 3.33 -12.09
C ARG A 478 -16.45 3.12 -11.55
N ARG A 479 -17.48 3.09 -12.41
CA ARG A 479 -18.88 3.13 -11.96
C ARG A 479 -19.30 1.84 -11.23
N GLU A 480 -18.97 0.68 -11.78
CA GLU A 480 -19.35 -0.61 -11.20
C GLU A 480 -18.49 -0.96 -9.97
N GLU A 481 -17.18 -0.70 -10.02
CA GLU A 481 -16.28 -0.88 -8.86
C GLU A 481 -16.74 -0.02 -7.67
N ARG A 482 -17.08 1.26 -7.92
CA ARG A 482 -17.65 2.14 -6.88
C ARG A 482 -18.97 1.59 -6.33
N LYS A 483 -19.78 0.89 -7.13
CA LYS A 483 -21.06 0.31 -6.67
C LYS A 483 -20.84 -0.85 -5.70
N TYR A 484 -19.95 -1.76 -6.05
CA TYR A 484 -19.54 -2.85 -5.16
C TYR A 484 -18.97 -2.30 -3.85
N ASN A 485 -17.99 -1.38 -3.94
CA ASN A 485 -17.31 -0.83 -2.77
C ASN A 485 -18.23 0.01 -1.86
N ARG A 486 -19.28 0.66 -2.39
CA ARG A 486 -20.28 1.34 -1.53
C ARG A 486 -20.98 0.41 -0.55
N LYS A 487 -21.35 -0.79 -1.02
CA LYS A 487 -22.00 -1.79 -0.16
C LYS A 487 -21.00 -2.35 0.83
N LEU A 488 -19.85 -2.83 0.34
CA LEU A 488 -18.77 -3.35 1.18
C LEU A 488 -18.36 -2.34 2.27
N TYR A 489 -18.28 -1.05 1.94
CA TYR A 489 -17.90 -0.03 2.91
C TYR A 489 -18.94 0.19 4.01
N THR A 490 -20.22 0.01 3.70
CA THR A 490 -21.28 0.10 4.71
C THR A 490 -21.13 -1.03 5.73
N ASP A 491 -20.97 -2.26 5.24
CA ASP A 491 -20.81 -3.45 6.07
C ASP A 491 -19.49 -3.39 6.88
N PHE A 492 -18.39 -2.97 6.22
CA PHE A 492 -17.07 -2.79 6.84
C PHE A 492 -17.11 -1.84 8.03
N LYS A 493 -17.83 -0.72 7.96
CA LYS A 493 -17.89 0.24 9.07
C LYS A 493 -18.54 -0.38 10.30
N GLU A 494 -19.61 -1.16 10.13
CA GLU A 494 -20.26 -1.88 11.23
C GLU A 494 -19.34 -2.95 11.81
N GLU A 495 -18.72 -3.79 10.96
CA GLU A 495 -17.76 -4.82 11.37
C GLU A 495 -16.56 -4.24 12.14
N ALA A 496 -15.94 -3.19 11.61
CA ALA A 496 -14.78 -2.54 12.22
C ALA A 496 -15.16 -1.92 13.56
N CYS A 497 -16.30 -1.22 13.63
CA CYS A 497 -16.80 -0.66 14.87
C CYS A 497 -16.97 -1.72 15.96
N LEU A 498 -17.70 -2.80 15.67
CA LEU A 498 -17.94 -3.87 16.64
C LEU A 498 -16.63 -4.53 17.08
N ARG A 499 -15.69 -4.74 16.15
CA ARG A 499 -14.36 -5.32 16.43
C ARG A 499 -13.54 -4.45 17.38
N TYR A 500 -13.44 -3.14 17.14
CA TYR A 500 -12.65 -2.24 17.99
C TYR A 500 -13.33 -1.92 19.33
N LEU A 501 -14.67 -1.83 19.37
CA LEU A 501 -15.42 -1.71 20.63
C LEU A 501 -15.20 -2.92 21.52
N TYR A 502 -15.35 -4.13 20.98
CA TYR A 502 -15.08 -5.36 21.72
C TYR A 502 -13.64 -5.40 22.24
N ARG A 503 -12.67 -5.13 21.36
CA ARG A 503 -11.25 -5.14 21.71
C ARG A 503 -10.93 -4.18 22.86
N PHE A 504 -11.29 -2.91 22.74
CA PHE A 504 -10.96 -1.93 23.77
C PHE A 504 -11.76 -2.12 25.06
N HIS A 505 -12.98 -2.67 24.98
CA HIS A 505 -13.73 -3.04 26.18
C HIS A 505 -13.03 -4.19 26.91
N HIS A 506 -12.65 -5.24 26.18
CA HIS A 506 -11.93 -6.39 26.73
C HIS A 506 -10.58 -6.01 27.33
N ASP A 507 -9.84 -5.13 26.66
CA ASP A 507 -8.52 -4.64 27.10
C ASP A 507 -8.63 -3.58 28.22
N GLY A 508 -9.83 -3.14 28.59
CA GLY A 508 -10.05 -2.08 29.58
C GLY A 508 -9.62 -0.67 29.13
N THR A 509 -9.42 -0.45 27.83
CA THR A 509 -8.95 0.81 27.26
C THR A 509 -10.07 1.66 26.62
N LEU A 510 -11.31 1.19 26.60
CA LEU A 510 -12.42 1.86 25.91
C LEU A 510 -12.73 3.27 26.46
N ASP A 511 -12.64 3.45 27.78
CA ASP A 511 -12.88 4.74 28.43
C ASP A 511 -11.62 5.59 28.60
N THR A 512 -10.53 5.21 27.92
CA THR A 512 -9.29 5.99 27.86
C THR A 512 -9.22 6.81 26.58
N ILE A 513 -8.16 7.61 26.46
CA ILE A 513 -7.86 8.37 25.25
C ILE A 513 -7.80 7.52 23.97
N ARG A 514 -7.45 6.23 24.08
CA ARG A 514 -7.42 5.29 22.95
C ARG A 514 -8.80 4.93 22.42
N GLY A 515 -9.81 4.86 23.29
CA GLY A 515 -11.17 4.48 22.90
C GLY A 515 -12.03 5.65 22.43
N ARG A 516 -11.56 6.89 22.55
CA ARG A 516 -12.30 8.10 22.15
C ARG A 516 -12.81 8.03 20.71
N ASN A 517 -11.91 7.77 19.74
CA ASN A 517 -12.25 7.75 18.32
C ASN A 517 -13.30 6.70 17.98
N VAL A 518 -13.17 5.48 18.53
CA VAL A 518 -14.15 4.41 18.27
C VAL A 518 -15.50 4.76 18.88
N LYS A 519 -15.56 5.34 20.08
CA LYS A 519 -16.84 5.77 20.69
C LYS A 519 -17.52 6.86 19.86
N GLU A 520 -16.76 7.86 19.41
CA GLU A 520 -17.27 9.00 18.66
C GLU A 520 -17.79 8.64 17.26
N GLU A 521 -17.11 7.75 16.54
CA GLU A 521 -17.57 7.33 15.21
C GLU A 521 -18.67 6.27 15.30
N CYS A 522 -18.54 5.29 16.19
CA CYS A 522 -19.45 4.14 16.21
C CYS A 522 -20.83 4.47 16.78
N LYS A 523 -20.96 5.49 17.63
CA LYS A 523 -22.28 5.99 18.08
C LYS A 523 -23.13 6.54 16.92
N LYS A 524 -22.51 6.89 15.78
CA LYS A 524 -23.21 7.38 14.58
C LYS A 524 -23.94 6.25 13.84
N ILE A 525 -23.66 4.97 14.15
CA ILE A 525 -24.23 3.79 13.49
C ILE A 525 -25.24 3.11 14.43
N LYS A 526 -26.53 3.24 14.13
CA LYS A 526 -27.62 2.76 15.01
C LYS A 526 -27.55 1.26 15.33
N SER A 527 -27.22 0.42 14.34
CA SER A 527 -27.07 -1.04 14.53
C SER A 527 -25.96 -1.34 15.53
N VAL A 528 -24.82 -0.67 15.41
CA VAL A 528 -23.69 -0.81 16.33
C VAL A 528 -24.06 -0.42 17.76
N THR A 529 -24.71 0.73 17.98
CA THR A 529 -25.10 1.17 19.33
C THR A 529 -25.99 0.13 20.01
N LYS A 530 -26.94 -0.46 19.26
CA LYS A 530 -27.82 -1.52 19.78
C LYS A 530 -27.03 -2.77 20.16
N ILE A 531 -26.20 -3.28 19.24
CA ILE A 531 -25.42 -4.51 19.42
C ILE A 531 -24.41 -4.34 20.56
N ALA A 532 -23.74 -3.20 20.65
CA ALA A 532 -22.76 -2.91 21.69
C ALA A 532 -23.39 -2.92 23.11
N LEU A 533 -24.60 -2.38 23.23
CA LEU A 533 -25.35 -2.43 24.49
C LEU A 533 -25.80 -3.86 24.83
N GLU A 534 -26.40 -4.56 23.88
CA GLU A 534 -26.98 -5.90 24.09
C GLU A 534 -25.92 -6.99 24.35
N LEU A 535 -24.80 -6.97 23.62
CA LEU A 535 -23.78 -8.02 23.69
C LEU A 535 -22.62 -7.71 24.62
N TYR A 536 -22.25 -6.43 24.75
CA TYR A 536 -21.04 -6.03 25.48
C TYR A 536 -21.34 -5.17 26.72
N GLY A 537 -22.59 -4.73 26.92
CA GLY A 537 -22.93 -3.80 28.00
C GLY A 537 -22.33 -2.40 27.81
N ILE A 538 -21.89 -2.07 26.59
CA ILE A 538 -21.23 -0.79 26.27
C ILE A 538 -22.30 0.26 25.95
N THR A 539 -22.26 1.40 26.64
CA THR A 539 -23.06 2.58 26.30
C THR A 539 -22.19 3.59 25.55
N LEU A 540 -22.59 3.97 24.32
CA LEU A 540 -21.84 4.88 23.43
C LEU A 540 -22.35 6.31 23.42
#